data_AF-A0A6L7LI35-F1
#
_entry.id   AF-A0A6L7LI35-F1
#
_cell.length_a   1.000
_cell.length_b   1.000
_cell.length_c   1.000
_cell.angle_alpha   90.00
_cell.angle_beta   90.00
_cell.angle_gamma   90.00
#
_symmetry.space_group_name_H-M   'P 1'
#
loop_
_entity.id
_entity.type
_entity.pdbx_description
1 polymer ?
#
loop_
_entity_poly.entity_id
_entity_poly.type
_entity_poly.pdbx_seq_one_letter_code
_entity_poly.pdbx_strand_id
1 'polypeptide(L)'
;MPLSAPITPGTVDWTGENPGILLKDDDGTFTAMALFFRVAWSPAGQGQVLWLYGSPGLEAGTPEAPNVVLADNVDLATYLKSNFIGRLGAFRDAPAFAHMTPRLAQTVRSSGDPKSHRYAETIVGEGLAVELVWEDLEPPRALELAPDQVGTGAHTMFTLLVAARDAQIIVNGRALPGQVGSRVQAGLETTTAFLYFSETWVIPPAAA
;
A
#
# COMPACT_ATOMS: atom_id res chain seq x y z
N MET A 1 -9.66 -28.95 -20.30
CA MET A 1 -10.81 -29.36 -19.47
C MET A 1 -11.66 -28.12 -19.22
N PRO A 2 -12.98 -28.13 -19.51
CA PRO A 2 -13.81 -26.96 -19.21
C PRO A 2 -14.06 -26.88 -17.70
N LEU A 3 -13.77 -25.71 -17.13
CA LEU A 3 -14.26 -25.34 -15.82
C LEU A 3 -15.69 -24.81 -15.99
N SER A 4 -16.66 -25.35 -15.23
CA SER A 4 -18.04 -24.83 -15.21
C SER A 4 -18.17 -23.52 -14.44
N ALA A 5 -17.19 -23.19 -13.59
CA ALA A 5 -17.05 -21.94 -12.86
C ALA A 5 -15.55 -21.67 -12.56
N PRO A 6 -15.14 -20.40 -12.33
CA PRO A 6 -13.80 -20.10 -11.84
C PRO A 6 -13.46 -20.85 -10.56
N ILE A 7 -12.18 -21.23 -10.38
CA ILE A 7 -11.68 -21.83 -9.12
C ILE A 7 -11.91 -20.87 -7.96
N THR A 8 -11.67 -19.58 -8.20
CA THR A 8 -11.99 -18.49 -7.29
C THR A 8 -13.22 -17.74 -7.81
N PRO A 9 -14.45 -18.13 -7.40
CA PRO A 9 -15.64 -17.39 -7.76
C PRO A 9 -15.74 -16.09 -6.96
N GLY A 10 -16.55 -15.16 -7.44
CA GLY A 10 -16.81 -13.89 -6.77
C GLY A 10 -16.70 -12.71 -7.72
N THR A 11 -16.71 -11.51 -7.14
CA THR A 11 -16.56 -10.25 -7.87
C THR A 11 -15.20 -9.68 -7.56
N VAL A 12 -14.39 -9.42 -8.59
CA VAL A 12 -13.14 -8.69 -8.42
C VAL A 12 -13.49 -7.27 -7.97
N ASP A 13 -12.92 -6.84 -6.84
CA ASP A 13 -13.06 -5.47 -6.33
C ASP A 13 -11.98 -4.59 -6.99
N TRP A 14 -10.71 -5.02 -6.92
CA TRP A 14 -9.63 -4.44 -7.74
C TRP A 14 -8.45 -5.40 -7.92
N THR A 15 -7.64 -5.14 -8.93
CA THR A 15 -6.35 -5.83 -9.15
C THR A 15 -5.24 -4.87 -9.54
N GLY A 16 -4.02 -5.12 -9.05
CA GLY A 16 -2.87 -4.27 -9.28
C GLY A 16 -1.71 -4.56 -8.33
N GLU A 17 -1.12 -3.52 -7.76
CA GLU A 17 0.01 -3.58 -6.84
C GLU A 17 -0.25 -2.67 -5.65
N ASN A 18 0.23 -3.07 -4.48
CA ASN A 18 0.14 -2.30 -3.24
C ASN A 18 1.43 -2.42 -2.38
N PRO A 19 2.60 -1.95 -2.88
CA PRO A 19 3.77 -1.79 -2.04
C PRO A 19 3.53 -0.84 -0.85
N GLY A 20 4.11 -1.19 0.30
CA GLY A 20 3.97 -0.40 1.52
C GLY A 20 5.26 -0.32 2.34
N ILE A 21 5.41 0.79 3.06
CA ILE A 21 6.46 1.02 4.06
C ILE A 21 5.80 1.61 5.29
N LEU A 22 5.92 0.95 6.44
CA LEU A 22 5.51 1.50 7.73
C LEU A 22 6.75 1.54 8.64
N LEU A 23 7.24 2.74 8.89
CA LEU A 23 8.39 2.99 9.75
C LEU A 23 7.93 3.19 11.19
N LYS A 24 8.71 2.65 12.12
CA LYS A 24 8.44 2.73 13.56
C LYS A 24 9.64 3.28 14.32
N ASP A 25 9.40 3.87 15.48
CA ASP A 25 10.45 4.10 16.46
C ASP A 25 10.68 2.85 17.35
N ASP A 26 11.53 3.00 18.36
CA ASP A 26 11.90 1.92 19.28
C ASP A 26 10.73 1.45 20.15
N ASP A 27 9.71 2.28 20.38
CA ASP A 27 8.52 1.91 21.17
C ASP A 27 7.42 1.25 20.32
N GLY A 28 7.61 1.25 18.99
CA GLY A 28 6.71 0.63 18.03
C GLY A 28 5.67 1.59 17.45
N THR A 29 5.71 2.87 17.83
CA THR A 29 4.87 3.94 17.28
C THR A 29 5.23 4.21 15.84
N PHE A 30 4.22 4.37 14.98
CA PHE A 30 4.43 4.71 13.58
C PHE A 30 4.95 6.14 13.43
N THR A 31 6.16 6.29 12.91
CA THR A 31 6.79 7.59 12.63
C THR A 31 6.50 8.07 11.21
N ALA A 32 6.32 7.14 10.27
CA ALA A 32 5.85 7.42 8.92
C ALA A 32 5.21 6.17 8.31
N MET A 33 4.19 6.34 7.48
CA MET A 33 3.55 5.23 6.75
C MET A 33 3.27 5.64 5.31
N ALA A 34 3.51 4.72 4.38
CA ALA A 34 3.18 4.89 2.97
C ALA A 34 2.56 3.61 2.40
N LEU A 35 1.51 3.77 1.60
CA LEU A 35 1.01 2.75 0.68
C LEU A 35 0.97 3.34 -0.72
N PHE A 36 1.60 2.66 -1.66
CA PHE A 36 1.57 3.02 -3.07
C PHE A 36 0.74 1.99 -3.81
N PHE A 37 -0.23 2.46 -4.59
CA PHE A 37 -1.08 1.64 -5.42
C PHE A 37 -0.74 1.87 -6.88
N ARG A 38 -0.61 0.77 -7.63
CA ARG A 38 -0.70 0.78 -9.10
C ARG A 38 -1.83 -0.18 -9.48
N VAL A 39 -3.02 0.37 -9.68
CA VAL A 39 -4.22 -0.40 -9.96
C VAL A 39 -4.36 -0.58 -11.46
N ALA A 40 -4.38 -1.84 -11.90
CA ALA A 40 -4.61 -2.22 -13.29
C ALA A 40 -6.11 -2.24 -13.63
N TRP A 41 -6.96 -2.57 -12.67
CA TRP A 41 -8.41 -2.55 -12.85
C TRP A 41 -9.16 -2.35 -11.53
N SER A 42 -10.22 -1.53 -11.56
CA SER A 42 -11.23 -1.40 -10.50
C SER A 42 -12.53 -0.81 -11.10
N PRO A 43 -13.66 -0.83 -10.37
CA PRO A 43 -14.87 -0.10 -10.74
C PRO A 43 -14.68 1.41 -10.92
N ALA A 44 -13.67 2.01 -10.28
CA ALA A 44 -13.33 3.43 -10.39
C ALA A 44 -12.24 3.71 -11.46
N GLY A 45 -11.93 2.70 -12.29
CA GLY A 45 -10.88 2.77 -13.30
C GLY A 45 -9.49 2.36 -12.78
N GLN A 46 -8.50 2.46 -13.66
CA GLN A 46 -7.09 2.22 -13.36
C GLN A 46 -6.38 3.50 -12.92
N GLY A 47 -5.20 3.38 -12.33
CA GLY A 47 -4.38 4.54 -11.96
C GLY A 47 -3.34 4.22 -10.90
N GLN A 48 -2.62 5.24 -10.45
CA GLN A 48 -1.68 5.16 -9.36
C GLN A 48 -2.03 6.15 -8.24
N VAL A 49 -1.88 5.69 -7.00
CA VAL A 49 -2.23 6.45 -5.81
C VAL A 49 -1.18 6.23 -4.72
N LEU A 50 -0.57 7.29 -4.22
CA LEU A 50 0.21 7.27 -2.99
C LEU A 50 -0.64 7.79 -1.84
N TRP A 51 -0.72 7.00 -0.77
CA TRP A 51 -1.13 7.45 0.55
C TRP A 51 0.11 7.61 1.41
N LEU A 52 0.49 8.85 1.74
CA LEU A 52 1.61 9.17 2.62
C LEU A 52 1.10 9.81 3.90
N TYR A 53 1.46 9.18 5.02
CA TYR A 53 1.32 9.71 6.37
C TYR A 53 2.73 10.00 6.86
N GLY A 54 3.31 11.13 6.46
CA GLY A 54 4.65 11.51 6.86
C GLY A 54 4.76 11.87 8.34
N SER A 55 3.65 12.32 8.94
CA SER A 55 3.52 12.59 10.38
C SER A 55 2.22 11.94 10.89
N PRO A 56 2.20 10.61 11.11
CA PRO A 56 0.97 9.86 11.42
C PRO A 56 0.21 10.36 12.66
N GLY A 57 0.89 10.96 13.64
CA GLY A 57 0.29 11.48 14.86
C GLY A 57 -0.34 12.87 14.76
N LEU A 58 -0.25 13.55 13.61
CA LEU A 58 -0.74 14.90 13.42
C LEU A 58 -1.90 14.95 12.41
N GLU A 59 -2.86 15.85 12.64
CA GLU A 59 -3.96 16.10 11.70
C GLU A 59 -3.44 16.74 10.40
N ALA A 60 -2.63 17.80 10.54
CA ALA A 60 -1.81 18.34 9.47
C ALA A 60 -0.36 17.89 9.69
N GLY A 61 0.23 17.18 8.72
CA GLY A 61 1.66 16.84 8.76
C GLY A 61 2.56 18.07 8.67
N THR A 62 3.87 17.90 8.91
CA THR A 62 4.82 19.01 8.78
C THR A 62 5.20 19.27 7.31
N PRO A 63 5.81 20.41 6.97
CA PRO A 63 6.30 20.66 5.61
C PRO A 63 7.28 19.61 5.10
N GLU A 64 8.13 19.06 5.97
CA GLU A 64 9.12 18.05 5.62
C GLU A 64 8.58 16.62 5.67
N ALA A 65 7.46 16.40 6.38
CA ALA A 65 6.84 15.09 6.56
C ALA A 65 5.30 15.20 6.44
N PRO A 66 4.80 15.59 5.25
CA PRO A 66 3.39 15.89 5.05
C PRO A 66 2.52 14.64 5.11
N ASN A 67 1.28 14.81 5.53
CA ASN A 67 0.21 13.84 5.30
C ASN A 67 -0.48 14.22 3.98
N VAL A 68 -0.35 13.39 2.95
CA VAL A 68 -0.82 13.69 1.59
C VAL A 68 -1.30 12.44 0.84
N VAL A 69 -2.24 12.65 -0.08
CA VAL A 69 -2.60 11.68 -1.11
C VAL A 69 -2.22 12.26 -2.46
N LEU A 70 -1.40 11.56 -3.23
CA LEU A 70 -1.10 11.92 -4.62
C LEU A 70 -1.72 10.87 -5.54
N ALA A 71 -2.48 11.29 -6.54
CA ALA A 71 -3.18 10.38 -7.45
C ALA A 71 -3.27 10.95 -8.87
N ASP A 72 -3.12 10.10 -9.88
CA ASP A 72 -3.43 10.44 -11.28
C ASP A 72 -4.93 10.21 -11.61
N ASN A 73 -5.61 9.41 -10.79
CA ASN A 73 -7.04 9.13 -10.83
C ASN A 73 -7.68 9.40 -9.46
N VAL A 74 -8.43 10.51 -9.37
CA VAL A 74 -9.10 10.96 -8.13
C VAL A 74 -10.24 10.03 -7.71
N ASP A 75 -10.98 9.48 -8.66
CA ASP A 75 -12.08 8.55 -8.39
C ASP A 75 -11.54 7.26 -7.79
N LEU A 76 -10.44 6.75 -8.33
CA LEU A 76 -9.73 5.59 -7.78
C LEU A 76 -9.24 5.87 -6.36
N ALA A 77 -8.61 7.01 -6.10
CA ALA A 77 -8.13 7.34 -4.76
C ALA A 77 -9.28 7.44 -3.74
N THR A 78 -10.43 7.98 -4.15
CA THR A 78 -11.65 8.07 -3.32
C THR A 78 -12.24 6.69 -3.04
N TYR A 79 -12.28 5.83 -4.07
CA TYR A 79 -12.70 4.45 -3.96
C TYR A 79 -11.80 3.65 -2.99
N LEU A 80 -10.47 3.76 -3.14
CA LEU A 80 -9.51 3.11 -2.24
C LEU A 80 -9.62 3.64 -0.81
N LYS A 81 -9.85 4.94 -0.61
CA LYS A 81 -10.06 5.53 0.73
C LYS A 81 -11.18 4.81 1.47
N SER A 82 -12.32 4.63 0.80
CA SER A 82 -13.55 4.11 1.41
C SER A 82 -13.53 2.60 1.59
N ASN A 83 -13.05 1.87 0.59
CA ASN A 83 -13.17 0.41 0.55
C ASN A 83 -11.95 -0.31 1.11
N PHE A 84 -10.78 0.34 1.11
CA PHE A 84 -9.51 -0.27 1.46
C PHE A 84 -8.82 0.43 2.64
N ILE A 85 -8.34 1.66 2.43
CA ILE A 85 -7.54 2.40 3.43
C ILE A 85 -8.31 2.58 4.74
N GLY A 86 -9.60 2.95 4.65
CA GLY A 86 -10.47 3.10 5.81
C GLY A 86 -10.78 1.80 6.56
N ARG A 87 -10.39 0.63 6.02
CA ARG A 87 -10.49 -0.66 6.73
C ARG A 87 -9.21 -1.04 7.45
N LEU A 88 -8.09 -0.41 7.12
CA LEU A 88 -6.80 -0.67 7.76
C LEU A 88 -6.67 0.21 9.00
N GLY A 89 -6.76 -0.40 10.19
CA GLY A 89 -6.80 0.33 11.47
C GLY A 89 -5.73 1.41 11.63
N ALA A 90 -4.46 1.09 11.35
CA ALA A 90 -3.35 2.05 11.45
C ALA A 90 -3.54 3.30 10.59
N PHE A 91 -4.17 3.19 9.42
CA PHE A 91 -4.41 4.30 8.49
C PHE A 91 -5.73 5.03 8.78
N ARG A 92 -6.79 4.27 9.11
CA ARG A 92 -8.11 4.80 9.49
C ARG A 92 -8.03 5.65 10.75
N ASP A 93 -7.28 5.18 11.74
CA ASP A 93 -7.25 5.76 13.09
C ASP A 93 -6.25 6.95 13.19
N ALA A 94 -5.45 7.19 12.15
CA ALA A 94 -4.57 8.35 12.09
C ALA A 94 -5.38 9.66 11.96
N PRO A 95 -5.05 10.73 12.70
CA PRO A 95 -5.84 11.98 12.73
C PRO A 95 -6.07 12.61 11.35
N ALA A 96 -5.12 12.48 10.43
CA ALA A 96 -5.21 13.05 9.09
C ALA A 96 -6.23 12.34 8.17
N PHE A 97 -6.65 11.10 8.47
CA PHE A 97 -7.41 10.25 7.55
C PHE A 97 -8.68 10.92 7.01
N ALA A 98 -9.47 11.53 7.89
CA ALA A 98 -10.74 12.16 7.51
C ALA A 98 -10.54 13.30 6.50
N HIS A 99 -9.48 14.09 6.65
CA HIS A 99 -9.26 15.34 5.93
C HIS A 99 -8.33 15.21 4.71
N MET A 100 -7.62 14.09 4.57
CA MET A 100 -6.79 13.81 3.41
C MET A 100 -7.64 13.64 2.14
N THR A 101 -7.46 14.55 1.18
CA THR A 101 -8.06 14.51 -0.15
C THR A 101 -6.98 14.30 -1.22
N PRO A 102 -7.32 13.60 -2.34
CA PRO A 102 -6.38 13.38 -3.44
C PRO A 102 -5.93 14.70 -4.07
N ARG A 103 -4.62 14.82 -4.31
CA ARG A 103 -4.03 15.88 -5.13
C ARG A 103 -3.39 15.26 -6.38
N LEU A 104 -3.21 16.06 -7.43
CA LEU A 104 -2.75 15.55 -8.72
C LEU A 104 -1.32 14.99 -8.64
N ALA A 105 -1.15 13.73 -9.01
CA ALA A 105 0.14 13.16 -9.37
C ALA A 105 0.45 13.50 -10.84
N GLN A 106 1.63 14.09 -11.07
CA GLN A 106 2.10 14.50 -12.40
C GLN A 106 3.04 13.48 -13.02
N THR A 107 3.78 12.73 -12.19
CA THR A 107 4.74 11.74 -12.66
C THR A 107 4.81 10.61 -11.67
N VAL A 108 4.78 9.38 -12.21
CA VAL A 108 4.96 8.13 -11.45
C VAL A 108 6.00 7.30 -12.18
N ARG A 109 7.00 6.78 -11.47
CA ARG A 109 8.10 6.00 -12.05
C ARG A 109 8.55 4.91 -11.07
N SER A 110 8.74 3.72 -11.59
CA SER A 110 9.48 2.67 -10.89
C SER A 110 10.96 2.67 -11.30
N SER A 111 11.83 2.25 -10.41
CA SER A 111 13.23 1.98 -10.72
C SER A 111 13.79 0.81 -9.88
N GLY A 112 14.93 0.26 -10.30
CA GLY A 112 15.47 -0.95 -9.70
C GLY A 112 14.83 -2.23 -10.24
N ASP A 113 15.00 -3.33 -9.51
CA ASP A 113 14.49 -4.65 -9.86
C ASP A 113 14.06 -5.38 -8.58
N PRO A 114 12.79 -5.80 -8.44
CA PRO A 114 12.30 -6.49 -7.25
C PRO A 114 12.93 -7.89 -7.04
N LYS A 115 13.69 -8.41 -8.01
CA LYS A 115 14.52 -9.63 -7.87
C LYS A 115 15.96 -9.32 -7.40
N SER A 116 16.36 -8.05 -7.43
CA SER A 116 17.69 -7.58 -7.01
C SER A 116 17.65 -7.09 -5.55
N HIS A 117 18.70 -6.39 -5.13
CA HIS A 117 18.81 -5.83 -3.78
C HIS A 117 17.96 -4.58 -3.52
N ARG A 118 17.40 -3.93 -4.57
CA ARG A 118 16.74 -2.62 -4.46
C ARG A 118 15.62 -2.44 -5.48
N TYR A 119 14.50 -1.90 -5.01
CA TYR A 119 13.36 -1.44 -5.83
C TYR A 119 12.85 -0.11 -5.30
N ALA A 120 12.37 0.78 -6.17
CA ALA A 120 11.83 2.06 -5.75
C ALA A 120 10.65 2.52 -6.60
N GLU A 121 9.74 3.25 -5.95
CA GLU A 121 8.62 3.96 -6.56
C GLU A 121 8.75 5.45 -6.29
N THR A 122 8.72 6.25 -7.34
CA THR A 122 8.77 7.72 -7.26
C THR A 122 7.48 8.31 -7.78
N ILE A 123 6.88 9.20 -6.99
CA ILE A 123 5.69 9.96 -7.36
C ILE A 123 5.91 11.45 -7.09
N VAL A 124 5.57 12.26 -8.09
CA VAL A 124 5.74 13.72 -8.06
C VAL A 124 4.40 14.39 -8.33
N GLY A 125 4.07 15.42 -7.56
CA GLY A 125 2.87 16.22 -7.75
C GLY A 125 2.79 17.39 -6.77
N GLU A 126 2.23 18.52 -7.19
CA GLU A 126 1.94 19.68 -6.33
C GLU A 126 3.16 20.17 -5.51
N GLY A 127 4.36 20.17 -6.12
CA GLY A 127 5.59 20.60 -5.47
C GLY A 127 6.20 19.58 -4.48
N LEU A 128 5.68 18.36 -4.44
CA LEU A 128 6.24 17.24 -3.69
C LEU A 128 6.85 16.21 -4.64
N ALA A 129 8.01 15.69 -4.27
CA ALA A 129 8.59 14.48 -4.81
C ALA A 129 8.74 13.47 -3.66
N VAL A 130 8.07 12.32 -3.78
CA VAL A 130 8.16 11.23 -2.81
C VAL A 130 8.80 10.03 -3.49
N GLU A 131 9.85 9.49 -2.87
CA GLU A 131 10.48 8.23 -3.27
C GLU A 131 10.30 7.21 -2.13
N LEU A 132 9.72 6.08 -2.47
CA LEU A 132 9.65 4.90 -1.61
C LEU A 132 10.72 3.93 -2.08
N VAL A 133 11.61 3.53 -1.18
CA VAL A 133 12.75 2.67 -1.49
C VAL A 133 12.66 1.44 -0.60
N TRP A 134 12.77 0.25 -1.22
CA TRP A 134 12.87 -1.03 -0.53
C TRP A 134 14.21 -1.67 -0.85
N GLU A 135 14.92 -2.13 0.18
CA GLU A 135 16.24 -2.73 0.10
C GLU A 135 16.32 -4.04 0.90
N ASP A 136 17.31 -4.86 0.59
CA ASP A 136 17.48 -6.20 1.16
C ASP A 136 16.20 -7.04 1.02
N LEU A 137 15.80 -7.19 -0.25
CA LEU A 137 14.57 -7.87 -0.67
C LEU A 137 14.67 -9.38 -0.47
N GLU A 138 13.65 -9.95 0.16
CA GLU A 138 13.53 -11.39 0.40
C GLU A 138 13.06 -12.15 -0.85
N PRO A 139 13.26 -13.48 -0.92
CA PRO A 139 12.64 -14.30 -1.95
C PRO A 139 11.11 -14.15 -1.99
N PRO A 140 10.50 -14.12 -3.19
CA PRO A 140 9.05 -13.93 -3.33
C PRO A 140 8.25 -15.10 -2.77
N ARG A 141 7.07 -14.80 -2.23
CA ARG A 141 6.10 -15.77 -1.73
C ARG A 141 4.72 -15.49 -2.35
N ALA A 142 4.10 -16.49 -2.94
CA ALA A 142 2.71 -16.40 -3.36
C ALA A 142 1.80 -16.59 -2.14
N LEU A 143 0.82 -15.71 -1.96
CA LEU A 143 -0.16 -15.80 -0.88
C LEU A 143 -1.57 -15.82 -1.47
N GLU A 144 -2.40 -16.65 -0.86
CA GLU A 144 -3.85 -16.64 -0.97
C GLU A 144 -4.39 -16.52 0.46
N LEU A 145 -5.06 -15.42 0.76
CA LEU A 145 -5.57 -15.11 2.08
C LEU A 145 -7.09 -15.05 2.05
N ALA A 146 -7.73 -15.70 3.03
CA ALA A 146 -9.17 -15.68 3.24
C ALA A 146 -9.63 -14.36 3.93
N PRO A 147 -10.95 -14.06 3.96
CA PRO A 147 -11.47 -12.83 4.55
C PRO A 147 -11.02 -12.55 5.99
N ASP A 148 -10.90 -13.56 6.84
CA ASP A 148 -10.45 -13.44 8.23
C ASP A 148 -8.93 -13.22 8.37
N GLN A 149 -8.18 -13.32 7.28
CA GLN A 149 -6.72 -13.21 7.22
C GLN A 149 -6.24 -11.87 6.61
N VAL A 150 -7.16 -11.00 6.18
CA VAL A 150 -6.87 -9.71 5.56
C VAL A 150 -7.48 -8.55 6.34
N GLY A 151 -6.84 -7.38 6.30
CA GLY A 151 -7.28 -6.20 7.07
C GLY A 151 -8.69 -5.70 6.70
N THR A 152 -9.17 -6.01 5.49
CA THR A 152 -10.51 -5.60 5.04
C THR A 152 -11.65 -6.45 5.62
N GLY A 153 -11.37 -7.65 6.13
CA GLY A 153 -12.34 -8.59 6.71
C GLY A 153 -13.35 -9.20 5.73
N ALA A 154 -13.29 -8.87 4.43
CA ALA A 154 -14.37 -9.17 3.49
C ALA A 154 -13.93 -9.84 2.18
N HIS A 155 -12.62 -9.88 1.91
CA HIS A 155 -12.09 -10.28 0.62
C HIS A 155 -11.23 -11.53 0.72
N THR A 156 -11.26 -12.34 -0.33
CA THR A 156 -10.13 -13.22 -0.63
C THR A 156 -9.09 -12.40 -1.40
N MET A 157 -7.82 -12.49 -0.99
CA MET A 157 -6.71 -11.76 -1.60
C MET A 157 -5.67 -12.72 -2.14
N PHE A 158 -5.27 -12.53 -3.39
CA PHE A 158 -4.14 -13.21 -4.02
C PHE A 158 -3.03 -12.20 -4.24
N THR A 159 -1.79 -12.52 -3.90
CA THR A 159 -0.67 -11.59 -4.10
C THR A 159 0.67 -12.30 -4.18
N LEU A 160 1.63 -11.68 -4.85
CA LEU A 160 3.05 -11.99 -4.69
C LEU A 160 3.63 -11.03 -3.66
N LEU A 161 4.08 -11.56 -2.53
CA LEU A 161 4.79 -10.84 -1.48
C LEU A 161 6.29 -10.93 -1.69
N VAL A 162 6.95 -9.78 -1.75
CA VAL A 162 8.40 -9.64 -1.51
C VAL A 162 8.57 -8.73 -0.29
N ALA A 163 9.03 -9.27 0.84
CA ALA A 163 9.35 -8.47 2.01
C ALA A 163 10.71 -7.78 1.84
N ALA A 164 10.90 -6.64 2.48
CA ALA A 164 12.18 -5.92 2.52
C ALA A 164 12.65 -5.80 3.97
N ARG A 165 13.96 -5.96 4.21
CA ARG A 165 14.54 -5.79 5.55
C ARG A 165 14.95 -4.37 5.85
N ASP A 166 15.10 -3.54 4.81
CA ASP A 166 15.33 -2.11 4.94
C ASP A 166 14.43 -1.34 3.96
N ALA A 167 14.07 -0.11 4.34
CA ALA A 167 13.24 0.75 3.51
C ALA A 167 13.33 2.21 3.95
N GLN A 168 13.13 3.11 2.98
CA GLN A 168 13.11 4.55 3.20
C GLN A 168 11.89 5.19 2.55
N ILE A 169 11.32 6.18 3.24
CA ILE A 169 10.37 7.12 2.68
C ILE A 169 11.11 8.46 2.56
N ILE A 170 11.31 8.95 1.34
CA ILE A 170 12.08 10.16 1.07
C ILE A 170 11.13 11.22 0.51
N VAL A 171 11.02 12.36 1.18
CA VAL A 171 10.20 13.50 0.75
C VAL A 171 11.12 14.65 0.40
N ASN A 172 11.07 15.12 -0.85
CA ASN A 172 11.90 16.21 -1.37
C ASN A 172 13.41 16.03 -1.05
N GLY A 173 13.89 14.79 -1.18
CA GLY A 173 15.29 14.43 -0.91
C GLY A 173 15.64 14.20 0.56
N ARG A 174 14.68 14.29 1.49
CA ARG A 174 14.88 14.04 2.91
C ARG A 174 14.20 12.75 3.36
N ALA A 175 14.97 11.83 3.94
CA ALA A 175 14.42 10.62 4.55
C ALA A 175 13.59 10.95 5.80
N LEU A 176 12.41 10.34 5.90
CA LEU A 176 11.57 10.38 7.09
C LEU A 176 12.13 9.45 8.18
N PRO A 177 11.90 9.74 9.48
CA PRO A 177 12.47 8.98 10.57
C PRO A 177 11.78 7.62 10.78
N GLY A 178 12.45 6.75 11.54
CA GLY A 178 11.98 5.42 11.93
C GLY A 178 12.72 4.30 11.22
N GLN A 179 12.34 3.07 11.55
CA GLN A 179 12.97 1.84 11.09
C GLN A 179 11.92 0.82 10.64
N VAL A 180 12.32 -0.09 9.76
CA VAL A 180 11.50 -1.26 9.40
C VAL A 180 11.37 -2.18 10.61
N GLY A 181 10.13 -2.55 10.93
CA GLY A 181 9.80 -3.49 11.99
C GLY A 181 9.45 -4.88 11.47
N SER A 182 9.31 -5.83 12.40
CA SER A 182 8.73 -7.15 12.11
C SER A 182 7.21 -7.15 12.31
N ARG A 183 6.51 -8.04 11.61
CA ARG A 183 5.07 -8.32 11.80
C ARG A 183 4.72 -9.75 11.38
N VAL A 184 3.60 -10.24 11.88
CA VAL A 184 3.00 -11.50 11.42
C VAL A 184 1.79 -11.18 10.55
N GLN A 185 1.72 -11.74 9.34
CA GLN A 185 0.55 -11.67 8.46
C GLN A 185 0.07 -13.09 8.17
N ALA A 186 -1.14 -13.44 8.60
CA ALA A 186 -1.72 -14.77 8.35
C ALA A 186 -0.79 -15.95 8.74
N GLY A 187 -0.10 -15.82 9.89
CA GLY A 187 0.85 -16.83 10.39
C GLY A 187 2.24 -16.81 9.72
N LEU A 188 2.47 -15.91 8.76
CA LEU A 188 3.77 -15.71 8.13
C LEU A 188 4.51 -14.54 8.80
N GLU A 189 5.71 -14.82 9.30
CA GLU A 189 6.67 -13.78 9.70
C GLU A 189 7.10 -12.96 8.49
N THR A 190 7.00 -11.65 8.59
CA THR A 190 7.34 -10.69 7.53
C THR A 190 7.73 -9.35 8.16
N THR A 191 7.97 -8.33 7.35
CA THR A 191 8.34 -6.99 7.82
C THR A 191 7.24 -5.97 7.55
N THR A 192 7.40 -4.77 8.11
CA THR A 192 6.54 -3.61 7.84
C THR A 192 6.88 -2.90 6.53
N ALA A 193 7.83 -3.41 5.75
CA ALA A 193 8.17 -2.95 4.41
C ALA A 193 7.99 -4.09 3.41
N PHE A 194 7.05 -3.95 2.49
CA PHE A 194 6.64 -5.04 1.61
C PHE A 194 6.28 -4.54 0.22
N LEU A 195 6.53 -5.40 -0.77
CA LEU A 195 6.01 -5.26 -2.13
C LEU A 195 4.92 -6.31 -2.31
N TYR A 196 3.68 -5.86 -2.48
CA TYR A 196 2.60 -6.72 -2.95
C TYR A 196 2.37 -6.45 -4.43
N PHE A 197 2.70 -7.44 -5.26
CA PHE A 197 2.53 -7.38 -6.71
C PHE A 197 1.44 -8.34 -7.18
N SER A 198 0.80 -7.98 -8.29
CA SER A 198 -0.32 -8.77 -8.86
C SER A 198 -1.39 -9.09 -7.81
N GLU A 199 -1.61 -8.14 -6.91
CA GLU A 199 -2.58 -8.24 -5.85
C GLU A 199 -3.99 -8.21 -6.46
N THR A 200 -4.84 -9.19 -6.14
CA THR A 200 -6.21 -9.25 -6.64
C THR A 200 -7.14 -9.50 -5.46
N TRP A 201 -8.06 -8.56 -5.25
CA TRP A 201 -9.05 -8.59 -4.19
C TRP A 201 -10.38 -9.05 -4.77
N VAL A 202 -10.91 -10.15 -4.24
CA VAL A 202 -12.17 -10.74 -4.69
C VAL A 202 -13.14 -10.74 -3.53
N ILE A 203 -14.31 -10.15 -3.73
CA ILE A 203 -15.45 -10.31 -2.82
C ILE A 203 -16.02 -11.71 -3.07
N PRO A 204 -15.94 -12.65 -2.11
CA PRO A 204 -16.48 -13.99 -2.29
C PRO A 204 -17.99 -13.94 -2.52
N PRO A 205 -18.58 -14.92 -3.23
CA PRO A 205 -20.03 -15.02 -3.32
C PRO A 205 -20.64 -15.14 -1.92
N ALA A 206 -21.88 -14.66 -1.75
CA ALA A 206 -22.62 -14.90 -0.52
C ALA A 206 -22.67 -16.40 -0.22
N ALA A 207 -22.49 -16.77 1.06
CA ALA A 207 -22.71 -18.15 1.48
C ALA A 207 -24.16 -18.54 1.13
N ALA A 208 -24.32 -19.66 0.44
CA ALA A 208 -25.61 -20.22 0.07
C ALA A 208 -26.40 -20.69 1.30
#